data_AF-A0A962B689-F1
#
_entry.id   AF-A0A962B689-F1
#
_cell.length_a   1.000
_cell.length_b   1.000
_cell.length_c   1.000
_cell.angle_alpha   90.00
_cell.angle_beta   90.00
_cell.angle_gamma   90.00
#
_symmetry.space_group_name_H-M   'P 1'
#
loop_
_entity.id
_entity.type
_entity.pdbx_description
1 polymer ?
#
loop_
_entity_poly.entity_id
_entity_poly.type
_entity_poly.pdbx_seq_one_letter_code
_entity_poly.pdbx_strand_id
1 'polypeptide(L)'
;ETVRHLVGAMATRSGASAGTPVAVLATVALTGKGIPALASEIDRIAESRIAVPPRERRRRRARYILARATAELITRRLKSGKGAELEAVCDGLLGGTIGLGEAARRLLDG
;
A
#
# COMPACT_ATOMS: atom_id res chain seq x y z
N GLU A 1 4.67 25.97 -13.96
CA GLU A 1 5.86 25.11 -13.77
C GLU A 1 5.64 23.98 -12.75
N THR A 2 5.17 24.29 -11.54
CA THR A 2 4.96 23.31 -10.44
C THR A 2 4.06 22.12 -10.78
N VAL A 3 2.93 22.35 -11.49
CA VAL A 3 2.00 21.28 -11.88
C VAL A 3 2.68 20.25 -12.79
N ARG A 4 3.54 20.70 -13.72
CA ARG A 4 4.27 19.83 -14.65
C ARG A 4 5.23 18.89 -13.91
N HIS A 5 5.91 19.40 -12.87
CA HIS A 5 6.81 18.58 -12.04
C HIS A 5 6.03 17.58 -11.19
N LEU A 6 4.86 17.95 -10.67
CA LEU A 6 3.99 17.05 -9.92
C LEU A 6 3.46 15.91 -10.81
N VAL A 7 3.05 16.22 -12.04
CA VAL A 7 2.63 15.21 -13.02
C VAL A 7 3.78 14.22 -13.31
N GLY A 8 4.99 14.73 -13.54
CA GLY A 8 6.17 13.89 -13.73
C GLY A 8 6.47 12.99 -12.52
N ALA A 9 6.38 13.52 -11.30
CA ALA A 9 6.58 12.76 -10.07
C ALA A 9 5.47 11.72 -9.81
N MET A 10 4.26 11.93 -10.31
CA MET A 10 3.19 10.92 -10.22
C MET A 10 3.44 9.76 -11.16
N ALA A 11 3.93 10.04 -12.37
CA ALA A 11 4.21 9.02 -13.38
C ALA A 11 5.29 8.02 -12.95
N THR A 12 6.22 8.41 -12.08
CA THR A 12 7.32 7.55 -11.60
C THR A 12 6.96 6.68 -10.40
N ARG A 13 5.78 6.85 -9.79
CA ARG A 13 5.30 5.98 -8.69
C ARG A 13 4.74 4.66 -9.21
N SER A 14 5.60 3.86 -9.83
CA SER A 14 5.33 2.55 -10.44
C SER A 14 5.08 1.40 -9.44
N GLY A 15 4.72 1.70 -8.19
CA GLY A 15 4.72 0.70 -7.09
C GLY A 15 3.37 0.21 -6.58
N ALA A 16 2.25 0.89 -6.84
CA ALA A 16 0.97 0.52 -6.19
C ALA A 16 -0.30 0.69 -7.05
N SER A 17 -0.23 1.33 -8.22
CA SER A 17 -1.34 1.43 -9.17
C SER A 17 -0.80 1.63 -10.58
N ALA A 18 -0.18 0.60 -11.14
CA ALA A 18 0.45 0.64 -12.46
C ALA A 18 -0.53 0.82 -13.65
N GLY A 19 -1.80 1.15 -13.41
CA GLY A 19 -2.82 1.23 -14.46
C GLY A 19 -3.83 2.36 -14.34
N THR A 20 -3.74 3.25 -13.34
CA THR A 20 -4.69 4.38 -13.22
C THR A 20 -3.93 5.70 -13.15
N PRO A 21 -4.02 6.55 -14.19
CA PRO A 21 -3.39 7.86 -14.16
C PRO A 21 -3.98 8.71 -13.02
N VAL A 22 -3.10 9.31 -12.22
CA VAL A 22 -3.47 10.21 -11.12
C VAL A 22 -3.55 11.63 -11.68
N ALA A 23 -4.74 12.21 -11.70
CA ALA A 23 -4.93 13.59 -12.15
C ALA A 23 -4.33 14.59 -11.14
N VAL A 24 -3.62 15.60 -11.65
CA VAL A 24 -3.10 16.72 -10.85
C VAL A 24 -3.85 17.99 -11.24
N LEU A 25 -4.63 18.52 -10.30
CA LEU A 25 -5.50 19.70 -10.52
C LEU A 25 -5.04 20.87 -9.66
N ALA A 26 -4.97 22.07 -10.26
CA ALA A 26 -4.69 23.29 -9.52
C ALA A 26 -5.98 23.84 -8.90
N THR A 27 -5.97 24.12 -7.60
CA THR A 27 -7.13 24.64 -6.87
C THR A 27 -6.77 25.85 -6.00
N VAL A 28 -7.74 26.71 -5.74
CA VAL A 28 -7.65 27.81 -4.77
C VAL A 28 -8.91 27.79 -3.91
N ALA A 29 -8.77 27.37 -2.65
CA ALA A 29 -9.91 27.20 -1.75
C ALA A 29 -10.64 28.52 -1.49
N LEU A 30 -9.90 29.62 -1.32
CA LEU A 30 -10.47 30.94 -1.02
C LEU A 30 -11.35 31.50 -2.14
N THR A 31 -11.04 31.21 -3.40
CA THR A 31 -11.77 31.73 -4.56
C THR A 31 -12.65 30.69 -5.24
N GLY A 32 -12.59 29.43 -4.80
CA GLY A 32 -13.27 28.31 -5.43
C GLY A 32 -12.68 27.87 -6.78
N LYS A 33 -11.58 28.48 -7.24
CA LYS A 33 -10.95 28.13 -8.52
C LYS A 33 -10.54 26.65 -8.51
N GLY A 34 -10.95 25.90 -9.52
CA GLY A 34 -10.61 24.49 -9.69
C GLY A 34 -11.39 23.51 -8.80
N ILE A 35 -12.24 23.99 -7.88
CA ILE A 35 -13.04 23.13 -7.01
C ILE A 35 -14.08 22.31 -7.78
N PRO A 36 -14.81 22.85 -8.79
CA PRO A 36 -15.72 22.03 -9.59
C PRO A 36 -15.01 20.87 -10.31
N ALA A 37 -13.84 21.14 -10.90
CA ALA A 37 -13.05 20.11 -11.56
C ALA A 37 -12.55 19.03 -10.58
N LEU A 38 -12.19 19.45 -9.36
CA LEU A 38 -11.85 18.52 -8.29
C LEU A 38 -13.04 17.63 -7.89
N ALA A 39 -14.24 18.20 -7.76
CA ALA A 39 -15.44 17.44 -7.42
C ALA A 39 -15.76 16.38 -8.48
N SER A 40 -15.74 16.75 -9.76
CA SER A 40 -15.94 15.81 -10.87
C SER A 40 -14.93 14.66 -10.88
N GLU A 41 -13.67 14.95 -10.55
CA GLU A 41 -12.63 13.91 -10.50
C GLU A 41 -12.81 12.97 -9.29
N ILE A 42 -13.27 13.50 -8.15
CA ILE A 42 -13.65 12.69 -6.99
C ILE A 42 -14.80 11.74 -7.36
N ASP A 43 -15.84 12.26 -8.02
CA ASP A 43 -17.01 11.46 -8.42
C ASP A 43 -16.60 10.34 -9.38
N ARG A 44 -15.77 10.65 -10.38
CA ARG A 44 -15.22 9.68 -11.34
C ARG A 44 -14.47 8.54 -10.63
N ILE A 45 -13.65 8.85 -9.63
CA ILE A 45 -12.92 7.84 -8.85
C ILE A 45 -13.87 7.06 -7.93
N ALA A 46 -14.85 7.75 -7.35
CA ALA A 46 -15.80 7.18 -6.41
C ALA A 46 -16.78 6.20 -7.07
N GLU A 47 -17.15 6.40 -8.33
CA GLU A 47 -18.13 5.59 -9.07
C GLU A 47 -17.84 4.09 -8.97
N SER A 48 -16.61 3.68 -9.33
CA SER A 48 -16.15 2.27 -9.22
C SER A 48 -16.19 1.72 -7.79
N ARG A 49 -15.98 2.59 -6.79
CA ARG A 49 -16.00 2.22 -5.37
C ARG A 49 -17.42 2.12 -4.85
N ILE A 50 -18.32 3.00 -5.28
CA ILE A 50 -19.74 3.02 -4.88
C ILE A 50 -20.47 1.81 -5.44
N ALA A 51 -20.13 1.38 -6.67
CA ALA A 51 -20.67 0.18 -7.31
C ALA A 51 -20.46 -1.11 -6.48
N VAL A 52 -19.44 -1.17 -5.63
CA VAL A 52 -19.20 -2.30 -4.73
C VAL A 52 -20.14 -2.24 -3.52
N PRO A 53 -20.88 -3.30 -3.16
CA PRO A 53 -21.81 -3.29 -2.05
C PRO A 53 -21.18 -2.82 -0.71
N PRO A 54 -21.89 -2.04 0.13
CA PRO A 54 -21.35 -1.49 1.38
C PRO A 54 -20.75 -2.53 2.35
N ARG A 55 -21.32 -3.74 2.38
CA ARG A 55 -20.80 -4.85 3.21
C ARG A 55 -19.45 -5.33 2.71
N GLU A 56 -19.26 -5.42 1.41
CA GLU A 56 -18.01 -5.85 0.80
C GLU A 56 -16.91 -4.80 0.99
N ARG A 57 -17.22 -3.51 0.84
CA ARG A 57 -16.28 -2.41 1.13
C ARG A 57 -15.78 -2.46 2.58
N ARG A 58 -16.71 -2.66 3.53
CA ARG A 58 -16.38 -2.80 4.96
C ARG A 58 -15.48 -4.01 5.22
N ARG A 59 -15.76 -5.16 4.59
CA ARG A 59 -14.90 -6.36 4.69
C ARG A 59 -13.51 -6.14 4.09
N ARG A 60 -13.41 -5.51 2.91
CA ARG A 60 -12.12 -5.14 2.30
C ARG A 60 -11.30 -4.25 3.23
N ARG A 61 -11.93 -3.22 3.82
CA ARG A 61 -11.28 -2.33 4.79
C ARG A 61 -10.82 -3.07 6.04
N ALA A 62 -11.67 -3.95 6.59
CA ALA A 62 -11.31 -4.77 7.76
C ALA A 62 -10.09 -5.67 7.47
N ARG A 63 -10.06 -6.35 6.31
CA ARG A 63 -8.91 -7.16 5.90
C ARG A 63 -7.62 -6.34 5.77
N TYR A 64 -7.71 -5.14 5.20
CA TYR A 64 -6.56 -4.24 5.09
C TYR A 64 -6.03 -3.80 6.46
N ILE A 65 -6.92 -3.39 7.37
CA ILE A 65 -6.54 -2.99 8.73
C ILE A 65 -5.87 -4.15 9.46
N LEU A 66 -6.46 -5.35 9.38
CA LEU A 66 -5.91 -6.55 9.99
C LEU A 66 -4.52 -6.86 9.41
N ALA A 67 -4.38 -6.92 8.08
CA ALA A 67 -3.11 -7.21 7.43
C ALA A 67 -2.01 -6.23 7.85
N ARG A 68 -2.33 -4.94 7.97
CA ARG A 68 -1.37 -3.93 8.45
C ARG A 68 -0.95 -4.17 9.89
N ALA A 69 -1.90 -4.40 10.80
CA ALA A 69 -1.60 -4.67 12.19
C ALA A 69 -0.77 -5.96 12.35
N THR A 70 -1.10 -7.01 11.59
CA THR A 70 -0.34 -8.27 11.56
C THR A 70 1.09 -8.04 11.04
N ALA A 71 1.27 -7.29 9.95
CA ALA A 71 2.59 -6.97 9.41
C ALA A 71 3.45 -6.22 10.43
N GLU A 72 2.87 -5.27 11.17
CA GLU A 72 3.57 -4.53 12.23
C GLU A 72 3.98 -5.44 13.39
N LEU A 73 3.15 -6.42 13.77
CA LEU A 73 3.49 -7.42 14.78
C LEU A 73 4.63 -8.33 14.33
N ILE A 74 4.56 -8.88 13.12
CA ILE A 74 5.61 -9.73 12.55
C ILE A 74 6.92 -8.95 12.45
N THR A 75 6.87 -7.72 11.94
CA THR A 75 8.06 -6.85 11.83
C THR A 75 8.71 -6.63 13.19
N ARG A 76 7.92 -6.38 14.24
CA ARG A 76 8.44 -6.24 15.61
C ARG A 76 9.06 -7.53 16.13
N ARG A 77 8.42 -8.68 15.90
CA ARG A 77 8.98 -9.99 16.27
C ARG A 77 10.35 -10.20 15.61
N LEU A 78 10.45 -10.02 14.29
CA LEU A 78 11.70 -10.19 13.55
C LEU A 78 12.80 -9.24 14.05
N LYS A 79 12.47 -7.96 14.26
CA LYS A 79 13.43 -6.96 14.76
C LYS A 79 13.86 -7.18 16.21
N SER A 80 13.07 -7.88 17.02
CA SER A 80 13.45 -8.19 18.39
C SER A 80 14.63 -9.18 18.46
N GLY A 81 14.89 -9.93 17.39
CA GLY A 81 16.04 -10.84 17.27
C GLY A 81 16.05 -11.98 18.28
N LYS A 82 14.90 -12.34 18.87
CA LYS A 82 14.83 -13.36 19.92
C LYS A 82 14.28 -14.67 19.37
N GLY A 83 15.08 -15.74 19.49
CA GLY A 83 14.66 -17.12 19.31
C GLY A 83 15.57 -17.92 18.38
N ALA A 84 16.00 -19.10 18.84
CA ALA A 84 16.90 -19.99 18.09
C ALA A 84 16.39 -20.36 16.69
N GLU A 85 15.07 -20.44 16.51
CA GLU A 85 14.44 -20.71 15.21
C GLU A 85 14.63 -19.55 14.22
N LEU A 86 14.50 -18.30 14.69
CA LEU A 86 14.70 -17.12 13.84
C LEU A 86 16.18 -17.00 13.42
N GLU A 87 17.10 -17.28 14.35
CA GLU A 87 18.54 -17.32 14.07
C GLU A 87 18.85 -18.39 13.01
N ALA A 88 18.35 -19.61 13.17
CA ALA A 88 18.57 -20.69 12.20
C ALA A 88 18.03 -20.35 10.80
N VAL A 89 16.88 -19.67 10.71
CA VAL A 89 16.33 -19.20 9.43
C VAL A 89 17.20 -18.09 8.82
N CYS A 90 17.67 -17.14 9.63
CA CYS A 90 18.58 -16.09 9.19
C CYS A 90 19.91 -16.66 8.69
N ASP A 91 20.51 -17.58 9.43
CA ASP A 91 21.77 -18.24 9.06
C ASP A 91 21.60 -19.05 7.78
N GLY A 92 20.49 -19.77 7.63
CA GLY A 92 20.19 -20.50 6.41
C GLY A 92 20.03 -19.59 5.20
N LEU A 93 19.38 -18.43 5.36
CA LEU A 93 19.20 -17.43 4.30
C LEU A 93 20.54 -16.78 3.91
N LEU A 94 21.37 -16.41 4.90
CA LEU A 94 22.69 -15.82 4.68
C LEU A 94 23.67 -16.83 4.06
N GLY A 95 23.59 -18.09 4.48
CA GLY A 95 24.38 -19.19 3.93
C GLY A 95 23.87 -19.69 2.57
N GLY A 96 22.75 -19.17 2.06
CA GLY A 96 22.16 -19.59 0.79
C GLY A 96 21.58 -21.01 0.77
N THR A 97 21.38 -21.63 1.94
CA THR A 97 20.81 -22.98 2.06
C THR A 97 19.29 -22.98 1.95
N ILE A 98 18.64 -21.83 2.18
CA ILE A 98 17.22 -21.59 1.92
C ILE A 98 17.01 -20.26 1.20
N GLY A 99 15.99 -20.19 0.34
CA GLY A 99 15.59 -18.96 -0.35
C GLY A 99 14.63 -18.10 0.48
N LEU A 100 14.47 -16.83 0.10
CA LEU A 100 13.62 -15.85 0.82
C LEU A 100 12.16 -16.32 0.99
N GLY A 101 11.55 -16.89 -0.06
CA GLY A 101 10.18 -17.39 0.01
C GLY A 101 10.00 -18.59 0.93
N GLU A 102 11.04 -19.42 1.06
CA GLU A 102 11.07 -20.54 2.00
C GLU A 102 11.25 -20.06 3.43
N ALA A 103 12.21 -19.14 3.66
CA ALA A 103 12.41 -18.50 4.95
C ALA A 103 11.13 -17.81 5.46
N ALA A 104 10.42 -17.09 4.59
CA ALA A 104 9.15 -16.44 4.93
C ALA A 104 8.06 -17.45 5.33
N ARG A 105 7.93 -18.57 4.61
CA ARG A 105 6.96 -19.63 4.95
C ARG A 105 7.25 -20.25 6.31
N ARG A 106 8.51 -20.63 6.56
CA ARG A 106 8.91 -21.17 7.88
C ARG A 106 8.56 -20.22 9.03
N LEU A 107 8.76 -18.92 8.83
CA LEU A 107 8.43 -17.91 9.85
C LEU A 107 6.92 -17.69 10.06
N LEU A 108 6.09 -17.99 9.06
CA LEU A 108 4.64 -17.79 9.10
C LEU A 108 3.89 -19.04 9.54
N ASP A 109 4.34 -20.22 9.09
CA ASP A 109 3.65 -21.49 9.26
C ASP A 109 4.01 -22.17 10.59
N GLY A 110 5.21 -21.89 11.14
CA GLY A 110 5.70 -22.50 12.40
C GLY A 110 5.92 -23.99 12.26
#